data_AF-A0A1C0TKH3-F1
#
_entry.id   AF-A0A1C0TKH3-F1
#
_cell.length_a   1.000
_cell.length_b   1.000
_cell.length_c   1.000
_cell.angle_alpha   90.00
_cell.angle_beta   90.00
_cell.angle_gamma   90.00
#
_symmetry.space_group_name_H-M   'P 1'
#
loop_
_entity.id
_entity.type
_entity.pdbx_description
1 polymer ?
#
loop_
_entity_poly.entity_id
_entity_poly.type
_entity_poly.pdbx_seq_one_letter_code
_entity_poly.pdbx_strand_id
1 'polypeptide(L)'
;MDFKLLSMAALIMLPTQQAIAKKASADEIEALNQCILSQAMSGDENRTMKEVRQYCEQQIGGLSQLDKRIARERVTEENRNVLTPHHRNYILPVSYIKNPNNRPFDRFMEKGEQQGEPLDNVEAKYQISLKLPLYHDFEDKDQAIYMGVTLQSYWQVYNKDISSPFRETNYEPEIFWINFLDDENVLWGDEMAFVLGISHQSNGRSQPNSRSWNRIYANFIWEYDGFVFSFKPWYRLPEDDKPDETSAKGDDNPDIHKYMGYFELSGAYRFSNDHEVGMMLRNNAGGDNRGAVQLDWSFPITGRVRGYAQYFNGYGESLIDYNAHIQRLGIGIAITDLL
;
A
#
# COMPACT_ATOMS: atom_id res chain seq x y z
N MET A 1 -19.26 37.00 -62.19
CA MET A 1 -20.02 35.75 -62.01
C MET A 1 -20.10 35.49 -60.52
N ASP A 2 -21.31 35.62 -59.99
CA ASP A 2 -21.72 35.31 -58.61
C ASP A 2 -21.31 33.90 -58.18
N PHE A 3 -21.13 33.68 -56.88
CA PHE A 3 -22.10 32.92 -56.05
C PHE A 3 -21.66 32.85 -54.57
N LYS A 4 -22.42 33.58 -53.74
CA LYS A 4 -23.04 33.19 -52.46
C LYS A 4 -22.20 32.83 -51.22
N LEU A 5 -22.46 33.64 -50.19
CA LEU A 5 -22.60 33.33 -48.77
C LEU A 5 -22.96 31.85 -48.49
N LEU A 6 -22.22 31.24 -47.56
CA LEU A 6 -22.77 30.24 -46.65
C LEU A 6 -22.19 30.45 -45.24
N SER A 7 -22.99 31.12 -44.42
CA SER A 7 -22.89 31.12 -42.96
C SER A 7 -23.27 29.73 -42.44
N MET A 8 -22.30 28.95 -41.95
CA MET A 8 -22.58 27.81 -41.07
C MET A 8 -22.58 28.30 -39.63
N ALA A 9 -23.79 28.50 -39.10
CA ALA A 9 -24.02 28.52 -37.66
C ALA A 9 -23.78 27.11 -37.12
N ALA A 10 -22.61 26.88 -36.50
CA ALA A 10 -22.38 25.70 -35.69
C ALA A 10 -23.11 25.89 -34.36
N LEU A 11 -24.31 25.30 -34.27
CA LEU A 11 -25.06 25.18 -33.03
C LEU A 11 -24.27 24.25 -32.10
N ILE A 12 -23.49 24.83 -31.19
CA ILE A 12 -22.88 24.08 -30.08
C ILE A 12 -24.03 23.67 -29.16
N MET A 13 -24.55 22.45 -29.36
CA MET A 13 -25.34 21.79 -28.32
C MET A 13 -24.39 21.48 -27.17
N LEU A 14 -24.37 22.38 -26.18
CA LEU A 14 -23.86 22.06 -24.85
C LEU A 14 -24.63 20.82 -24.36
N PRO A 15 -23.95 19.71 -24.01
CA PRO A 15 -24.64 18.63 -23.33
C PRO A 15 -25.13 19.22 -22.01
N THR A 16 -26.46 19.24 -21.84
CA THR A 16 -27.08 19.48 -20.54
C THR A 16 -26.49 18.46 -19.58
N GLN A 17 -25.67 18.93 -18.63
CA GLN A 17 -25.27 18.18 -17.45
C GLN A 17 -26.54 17.77 -16.70
N GLN A 18 -27.10 16.61 -17.05
CA GLN A 18 -27.94 15.89 -16.11
C GLN A 18 -27.02 15.50 -14.98
N ALA A 19 -27.24 16.09 -13.81
CA ALA A 19 -26.66 15.64 -12.56
C ALA A 19 -27.11 14.19 -12.35
N ILE A 20 -26.27 13.25 -12.80
CA ILE A 20 -26.37 11.87 -12.37
C ILE A 20 -26.12 11.93 -10.88
N ALA A 21 -27.15 11.65 -10.09
CA ALA A 21 -27.02 11.52 -8.64
C ALA A 21 -25.90 10.53 -8.37
N LYS A 22 -24.74 11.03 -7.92
CA LYS A 22 -23.58 10.22 -7.56
C LYS A 22 -24.06 9.33 -6.41
N LYS A 23 -24.25 8.04 -6.69
CA LYS A 23 -24.64 7.08 -5.67
C LYS A 23 -23.48 7.05 -4.67
N ALA A 24 -23.76 7.39 -3.41
CA ALA A 24 -22.75 7.39 -2.36
C ALA A 24 -22.00 6.05 -2.34
N SER A 25 -20.67 6.08 -2.19
CA SER A 25 -19.88 4.86 -2.07
C SER A 25 -20.28 4.10 -0.80
N ALA A 26 -19.97 2.80 -0.73
CA ALA A 26 -20.22 2.03 0.49
C ALA A 26 -19.53 2.67 1.71
N ASP A 27 -18.35 3.25 1.51
CA ASP A 27 -17.57 3.93 2.54
C ASP A 27 -18.23 5.23 3.02
N GLU A 28 -18.81 6.01 2.12
CA GLU A 28 -19.56 7.22 2.46
C GLU A 28 -20.81 6.89 3.28
N ILE A 29 -21.46 5.76 3.00
CA ILE A 29 -22.61 5.28 3.78
C ILE A 29 -22.19 4.84 5.19
N GLU A 30 -21.04 4.19 5.34
CA GLU A 30 -20.55 3.75 6.66
C GLU A 30 -20.14 4.94 7.53
N ALA A 31 -19.38 5.90 6.99
CA ALA A 31 -19.08 7.16 7.67
C ALA A 31 -20.37 7.92 8.06
N LEU A 32 -21.39 7.88 7.19
CA LEU A 32 -22.68 8.55 7.43
C LEU A 32 -23.43 7.92 8.59
N ASN A 33 -23.49 6.60 8.64
CA ASN A 33 -24.09 5.89 9.76
C ASN A 33 -23.40 6.22 11.09
N GLN A 34 -22.07 6.36 11.09
CA GLN A 34 -21.31 6.68 12.30
C GLN A 34 -21.54 8.11 12.78
N CYS A 35 -21.52 9.10 11.87
CA CYS A 35 -21.86 10.47 12.24
C CYS A 35 -23.28 10.56 12.81
N ILE A 36 -24.25 9.88 12.18
CA ILE A 36 -25.63 9.85 12.67
C ILE A 36 -25.71 9.21 14.06
N LEU A 37 -25.02 8.09 14.29
CA LEU A 37 -25.02 7.41 15.58
C LEU A 37 -24.39 8.29 16.68
N SER A 38 -23.28 8.97 16.39
CA SER A 38 -22.65 9.92 17.30
C SER A 38 -23.59 11.08 17.65
N GLN A 39 -24.21 11.70 16.65
CA GLN A 39 -25.18 12.78 16.87
C GLN A 39 -26.42 12.29 17.65
N ALA A 40 -26.83 11.03 17.49
CA ALA A 40 -27.93 10.47 18.25
C ALA A 40 -27.58 10.21 19.73
N MET A 41 -26.30 9.95 20.05
CA MET A 41 -25.87 9.67 21.43
C MET A 41 -25.43 10.91 22.20
N SER A 42 -24.81 11.88 21.52
CA SER A 42 -24.16 13.04 22.16
C SER A 42 -24.41 14.37 21.44
N GLY A 43 -25.23 14.39 20.39
CA GLY A 43 -25.58 15.59 19.65
C GLY A 43 -26.64 16.44 20.33
N ASP A 44 -26.99 17.55 19.68
CA ASP A 44 -28.05 18.45 20.13
C ASP A 44 -29.42 17.75 20.06
N GLU A 45 -30.05 17.56 21.23
CA GLU A 45 -31.36 16.92 21.38
C GLU A 45 -32.49 17.63 20.63
N ASN A 46 -32.30 18.90 20.25
CA ASN A 46 -33.30 19.67 19.50
C ASN A 46 -33.22 19.47 17.98
N ARG A 47 -32.18 18.81 17.46
CA ARG A 47 -32.08 18.51 16.03
C ARG A 47 -32.98 17.35 15.66
N THR A 48 -33.78 17.53 14.61
CA THR A 48 -34.54 16.43 14.03
C THR A 48 -33.60 15.44 13.32
N MET A 49 -34.01 14.17 13.20
CA MET A 49 -33.23 13.17 12.46
C MET A 49 -32.95 13.56 11.00
N LYS A 50 -33.80 14.41 10.40
CA LYS A 50 -33.56 14.95 9.05
C LYS A 50 -32.39 15.93 9.05
N GLU A 51 -32.31 16.82 10.04
CA GLU A 51 -31.22 17.79 10.19
C GLU A 51 -29.91 17.11 10.56
N VAL A 52 -29.95 16.09 11.43
CA VAL A 52 -28.78 15.25 11.73
C VAL A 52 -28.24 14.57 10.48
N ARG A 53 -29.14 13.99 9.66
CA ARG A 53 -28.74 13.34 8.40
C ARG A 53 -28.12 14.34 7.42
N GLN A 54 -28.72 15.52 7.25
CA GLN A 54 -28.18 16.57 6.37
C GLN A 54 -26.84 17.10 6.86
N TYR A 55 -26.70 17.32 8.17
CA TYR A 55 -25.45 17.71 8.79
C TYR A 55 -24.36 16.68 8.50
N CYS A 56 -24.63 15.40 8.75
CA CYS A 56 -23.66 14.33 8.51
C CYS A 56 -23.33 14.14 7.02
N GLU A 57 -24.32 14.20 6.13
CA GLU A 57 -24.10 14.15 4.67
C GLU A 57 -23.20 15.31 4.21
N GLN A 58 -23.37 16.50 4.78
CA GLN A 58 -22.53 17.67 4.47
C GLN A 58 -21.12 17.53 5.05
N GLN A 59 -20.96 17.01 6.27
CA GLN A 59 -19.64 16.77 6.86
C GLN A 59 -18.84 15.75 6.06
N ILE A 60 -19.47 14.65 5.64
CA ILE A 60 -18.78 13.55 4.95
C ILE A 60 -18.50 13.87 3.49
N GLY A 61 -19.39 14.64 2.85
CA GLY A 61 -19.19 15.10 1.47
C GLY A 61 -17.95 15.96 1.28
N GLY A 62 -17.44 16.59 2.35
CA GLY A 62 -16.24 17.44 2.33
C GLY A 62 -14.95 16.76 2.80
N LEU A 63 -15.00 15.53 3.32
CA LEU A 63 -13.81 14.85 3.83
C LEU A 63 -12.86 14.41 2.71
N SER A 64 -11.56 14.55 2.97
CA SER A 64 -10.49 13.96 2.14
C SER A 64 -10.61 12.42 2.14
N GLN A 65 -9.96 11.74 1.18
CA GLN A 65 -9.88 10.28 1.18
C GLN A 65 -9.14 9.77 2.42
N LEU A 66 -8.09 10.48 2.85
CA LEU A 66 -7.36 10.17 4.08
C LEU A 66 -8.29 10.24 5.30
N ASP A 67 -9.07 11.31 5.45
CA ASP A 67 -10.01 11.47 6.57
C ASP A 67 -11.07 10.37 6.58
N LYS A 68 -11.61 10.05 5.40
CA LYS A 68 -12.58 8.96 5.28
C LYS A 68 -11.97 7.64 5.77
N ARG A 69 -10.71 7.36 5.45
CA ARG A 69 -10.01 6.16 5.94
C ARG A 69 -9.80 6.20 7.45
N ILE A 70 -9.28 7.31 7.99
CA ILE A 70 -9.00 7.46 9.43
C ILE A 70 -10.27 7.32 10.25
N ALA A 71 -11.37 7.95 9.82
CA ALA A 71 -12.66 7.86 10.48
C ALA A 71 -13.15 6.40 10.58
N ARG A 72 -12.98 5.61 9.50
CA ARG A 72 -13.33 4.17 9.52
C ARG A 72 -12.45 3.39 10.49
N GLU A 73 -11.15 3.67 10.51
CA GLU A 73 -10.20 3.00 11.39
C GLU A 73 -10.48 3.32 12.87
N ARG A 74 -10.58 4.60 13.26
CA ARG A 74 -10.84 5.05 14.65
C ARG A 74 -12.11 4.44 15.25
N VAL A 75 -13.19 4.34 14.46
CA VAL A 75 -14.48 3.77 14.92
C VAL A 75 -14.36 2.31 15.34
N THR A 76 -13.47 1.55 14.68
CA THR A 76 -13.37 0.09 14.87
C THR A 76 -12.15 -0.32 15.69
N GLU A 77 -11.24 0.62 15.94
CA GLU A 77 -9.95 0.40 16.58
C GLU A 77 -10.06 -0.17 18.01
N GLU A 78 -11.05 0.25 18.80
CA GLU A 78 -11.27 -0.28 20.15
C GLU A 78 -11.99 -1.65 20.17
N ASN A 79 -12.52 -2.10 19.03
CA ASN A 79 -13.21 -3.38 18.96
C ASN A 79 -12.19 -4.52 18.95
N ARG A 80 -12.14 -5.27 20.05
CA ARG A 80 -11.22 -6.43 20.24
C ARG A 80 -11.34 -7.53 19.19
N ASN A 81 -12.41 -7.55 18.40
CA ASN A 81 -12.65 -8.54 17.35
C ASN A 81 -12.31 -8.00 15.94
N VAL A 82 -11.86 -6.76 15.83
CA VAL A 82 -11.49 -6.12 14.56
C VAL A 82 -9.98 -5.97 14.50
N LEU A 83 -9.41 -6.28 13.34
CA LEU A 83 -8.00 -6.06 13.04
C LEU A 83 -7.88 -4.85 12.12
N THR A 84 -7.14 -3.83 12.54
CA THR A 84 -6.95 -2.61 11.76
C THR A 84 -5.87 -2.82 10.70
N PRO A 85 -6.15 -2.56 9.42
CA PRO A 85 -5.16 -2.73 8.35
C PRO A 85 -4.10 -1.62 8.40
N HIS A 86 -2.85 -1.96 8.09
CA HIS A 86 -1.76 -0.98 7.95
C HIS A 86 -1.49 -0.64 6.48
N HIS A 87 -1.00 -1.62 5.73
CA HIS A 87 -0.95 -1.59 4.27
C HIS A 87 -2.08 -2.41 3.65
N ARG A 88 -2.11 -2.43 2.31
CA ARG A 88 -3.04 -3.24 1.53
C ARG A 88 -2.98 -4.71 1.95
N ASN A 89 -4.13 -5.32 2.23
CA ASN A 89 -4.27 -6.75 2.47
C ASN A 89 -4.80 -7.41 1.21
N TYR A 90 -4.05 -8.35 0.63
CA TYR A 90 -4.41 -8.96 -0.65
C TYR A 90 -3.87 -10.38 -0.81
N ILE A 91 -4.49 -11.11 -1.72
CA ILE A 91 -3.98 -12.38 -2.27
C ILE A 91 -4.10 -12.34 -3.78
N LEU A 92 -3.01 -12.67 -4.46
CA LEU A 92 -2.89 -12.90 -5.90
C LEU A 92 -2.67 -14.40 -6.07
N PRO A 93 -3.73 -15.22 -6.23
CA PRO A 93 -3.59 -16.66 -6.39
C PRO A 93 -2.75 -17.01 -7.62
N VAL A 94 -2.81 -16.16 -8.66
CA VAL A 94 -2.02 -16.30 -9.87
C VAL A 94 -1.19 -15.05 -10.08
N SER A 95 0.13 -15.20 -9.95
CA SER A 95 1.11 -14.20 -10.37
C SER A 95 2.17 -14.85 -11.24
N TYR A 96 2.44 -14.24 -12.40
CA TYR A 96 3.43 -14.69 -13.36
C TYR A 96 4.69 -13.82 -13.26
N ILE A 97 5.82 -14.45 -12.99
CA ILE A 97 7.16 -13.86 -12.96
C ILE A 97 7.92 -14.30 -14.22
N LYS A 98 8.48 -13.35 -14.98
CA LYS A 98 9.13 -13.65 -16.26
C LYS A 98 10.39 -14.50 -16.13
N ASN A 99 11.28 -14.13 -15.20
CA ASN A 99 12.55 -14.82 -14.95
C ASN A 99 12.70 -15.02 -13.42
N PRO A 100 12.25 -16.16 -12.87
CA PRO A 100 12.46 -16.48 -11.46
C PRO A 100 13.95 -16.49 -11.09
N ASN A 101 14.26 -15.99 -9.89
CA ASN A 101 15.61 -15.99 -9.37
C ASN A 101 15.90 -17.32 -8.63
N ASN A 102 16.52 -18.27 -9.35
CA ASN A 102 16.86 -19.59 -8.80
C ASN A 102 18.12 -19.59 -7.92
N ARG A 103 18.96 -18.55 -8.00
CA ARG A 103 20.27 -18.47 -7.31
C ARG A 103 20.24 -18.86 -5.83
N PRO A 104 19.24 -18.47 -5.02
CA PRO A 104 19.17 -18.85 -3.61
C PRO A 104 18.97 -20.36 -3.37
N PHE A 105 18.45 -21.09 -4.36
CA PHE A 105 18.12 -22.52 -4.25
C PHE A 105 19.22 -23.42 -4.83
N ASP A 106 20.09 -22.88 -5.70
CA ASP A 106 21.16 -23.62 -6.38
C ASP A 106 22.24 -24.20 -5.44
N ARG A 107 22.32 -23.79 -4.17
CA ARG A 107 23.37 -24.26 -3.22
C ARG A 107 23.01 -25.51 -2.42
N PHE A 108 21.76 -25.97 -2.44
CA PHE A 108 21.39 -27.26 -1.85
C PHE A 108 21.79 -28.46 -2.75
N MET A 109 22.39 -28.18 -3.90
CA MET A 109 22.83 -29.16 -4.87
C MET A 109 24.11 -29.87 -4.38
N GLU A 110 24.06 -31.19 -4.27
CA GLU A 110 25.28 -32.01 -4.29
C GLU A 110 26.05 -31.69 -5.58
N LYS A 111 27.38 -31.58 -5.49
CA LYS A 111 28.28 -31.38 -6.63
C LYS A 111 28.02 -32.47 -7.69
N GLY A 112 27.17 -32.21 -8.68
CA GLY A 112 26.87 -33.16 -9.76
C GLY A 112 25.53 -32.96 -10.46
N GLU A 113 24.54 -32.36 -9.81
CA GLU A 113 23.23 -32.11 -10.42
C GLU A 113 23.22 -30.73 -11.12
N GLN A 114 23.22 -30.73 -12.46
CA GLN A 114 23.44 -29.53 -13.28
C GLN A 114 22.22 -28.64 -13.50
N GLN A 115 21.09 -28.88 -12.83
CA GLN A 115 19.93 -27.99 -12.92
C GLN A 115 19.30 -27.92 -11.54
N GLY A 116 19.39 -26.76 -10.86
CA GLY A 116 18.61 -26.50 -9.66
C GLY A 116 17.14 -26.79 -9.95
N GLU A 117 16.37 -27.19 -8.93
CA GLU A 117 14.95 -27.45 -9.14
C GLU A 117 14.30 -26.17 -9.71
N PRO A 118 13.76 -26.21 -10.94
CA PRO A 118 13.36 -24.99 -11.60
C PRO A 118 12.16 -24.40 -10.87
N LEU A 119 12.31 -23.21 -10.30
CA LEU A 119 11.17 -22.44 -9.85
C LEU A 119 10.24 -22.21 -11.04
N ASP A 120 8.95 -22.43 -10.83
CA ASP A 120 7.94 -22.13 -11.82
C ASP A 120 7.80 -20.62 -11.97
N ASN A 121 7.42 -20.22 -13.18
CA ASN A 121 7.07 -18.83 -13.47
C ASN A 121 5.75 -18.40 -12.79
N VAL A 122 4.95 -19.32 -12.25
CA VAL A 122 3.66 -19.01 -11.63
C VAL A 122 3.70 -19.27 -10.14
N GLU A 123 3.37 -18.26 -9.35
CA GLU A 123 3.29 -18.32 -7.89
C GLU A 123 2.02 -17.66 -7.38
N ALA A 124 1.55 -18.08 -6.21
CA ALA A 124 0.67 -17.25 -5.41
C ALA A 124 1.50 -16.19 -4.67
N LYS A 125 1.03 -14.95 -4.64
CA LYS A 125 1.62 -13.85 -3.86
C LYS A 125 0.57 -13.29 -2.92
N TYR A 126 0.89 -13.04 -1.67
CA TYR A 126 -0.05 -12.38 -0.77
C TYR A 126 0.64 -11.47 0.24
N GLN A 127 -0.10 -10.51 0.73
CA GLN A 127 0.32 -9.60 1.79
C GLN A 127 -0.74 -9.53 2.88
N ILE A 128 -0.30 -9.68 4.12
CA ILE A 128 -1.09 -9.42 5.32
C ILE A 128 -0.39 -8.28 6.06
N SER A 129 -1.11 -7.21 6.36
CA SER A 129 -0.55 -6.02 6.99
C SER A 129 -1.54 -5.42 7.96
N LEU A 130 -1.15 -5.41 9.23
CA LEU A 130 -1.99 -5.00 10.36
C LEU A 130 -1.26 -3.95 11.20
N LYS A 131 -2.02 -3.08 11.86
CA LYS A 131 -1.51 -2.18 12.90
C LYS A 131 -2.35 -2.27 14.16
N LEU A 132 -1.70 -1.98 15.28
CA LEU A 132 -2.31 -1.94 16.61
C LEU A 132 -1.90 -0.63 17.27
N PRO A 133 -2.85 0.15 17.83
CA PRO A 133 -2.49 1.33 18.62
C PRO A 133 -1.74 0.89 19.89
N LEU A 134 -0.62 1.55 20.18
CA LEU A 134 0.11 1.41 21.43
C LEU A 134 -0.20 2.56 22.38
N TYR A 135 -0.42 3.77 21.85
CA TYR A 135 -0.69 4.97 22.62
C TYR A 135 -1.38 6.02 21.74
N HIS A 136 -2.51 6.57 22.19
CA HIS A 136 -3.27 7.62 21.48
C HIS A 136 -3.73 8.75 22.40
N ASP A 137 -3.31 8.75 23.67
CA ASP A 137 -3.72 9.76 24.67
C ASP A 137 -2.78 10.98 24.64
N PHE A 138 -2.52 11.50 23.44
CA PHE A 138 -1.82 12.77 23.28
C PHE A 138 -2.78 13.95 23.58
N GLU A 139 -2.23 15.13 23.87
CA GLU A 139 -3.03 16.35 24.04
C GLU A 139 -3.78 16.69 22.75
N ASP A 140 -3.08 16.53 21.63
CA ASP A 140 -3.61 16.55 20.28
C ASP A 140 -4.09 15.14 19.90
N LYS A 141 -5.38 15.03 19.55
CA LYS A 141 -6.06 13.76 19.27
C LYS A 141 -5.74 13.18 17.90
N ASP A 142 -5.03 13.93 17.08
CA ASP A 142 -4.62 13.51 15.74
C ASP A 142 -3.27 12.79 15.72
N GLN A 143 -2.71 12.56 16.92
CA GLN A 143 -1.49 11.83 17.16
C GLN A 143 -1.74 10.43 17.73
N ALA A 144 -0.93 9.47 17.26
CA ALA A 144 -0.92 8.13 17.83
C ALA A 144 0.43 7.42 17.58
N ILE A 145 0.75 6.46 18.44
CA ILE A 145 1.84 5.51 18.26
C ILE A 145 1.22 4.15 17.95
N TYR A 146 1.73 3.51 16.89
CA TYR A 146 1.29 2.22 16.40
C TYR A 146 2.43 1.22 16.38
N MET A 147 2.07 -0.05 16.57
CA MET A 147 2.86 -1.19 16.12
C MET A 147 2.25 -1.72 14.82
N GLY A 148 3.04 -1.76 13.75
CA GLY A 148 2.68 -2.38 12.47
C GLY A 148 3.38 -3.72 12.29
N VAL A 149 2.73 -4.66 11.61
CA VAL A 149 3.36 -5.91 11.17
C VAL A 149 2.87 -6.22 9.76
N THR A 150 3.81 -6.31 8.82
CA THR A 150 3.54 -6.66 7.42
C THR A 150 4.26 -7.96 7.05
N LEU A 151 3.51 -8.91 6.49
CA LEU A 151 4.01 -10.17 5.97
C LEU A 151 3.74 -10.21 4.47
N GLN A 152 4.77 -10.43 3.67
CA GLN A 152 4.64 -10.64 2.23
C GLN A 152 5.20 -12.01 1.87
N SER A 153 4.41 -12.87 1.24
CA SER A 153 4.81 -14.25 0.92
C SER A 153 4.67 -14.56 -0.57
N TYR A 154 5.57 -15.41 -1.05
CA TYR A 154 5.65 -15.92 -2.42
C TYR A 154 5.66 -17.44 -2.38
N TRP A 155 4.61 -18.04 -2.94
CA TRP A 155 4.32 -19.45 -2.79
C TRP A 155 4.28 -20.16 -4.15
N GLN A 156 5.14 -21.15 -4.32
CA GLN A 156 5.18 -22.05 -5.47
C GLN A 156 4.02 -23.07 -5.43
N VAL A 157 2.78 -22.61 -5.19
CA VAL A 157 1.59 -23.47 -4.95
C VAL A 157 1.32 -24.45 -6.10
N TYR A 158 1.76 -24.12 -7.31
CA TYR A 158 1.55 -24.94 -8.51
C TYR A 158 2.73 -25.86 -8.82
N ASN A 159 3.91 -25.61 -8.24
CA ASN A 159 5.12 -26.37 -8.52
C ASN A 159 5.10 -27.66 -7.70
N LYS A 160 4.51 -28.71 -8.28
CA LYS A 160 4.38 -30.01 -7.63
C LYS A 160 5.68 -30.79 -7.60
N ASP A 161 6.59 -30.48 -8.52
CA ASP A 161 7.87 -31.19 -8.68
C ASP A 161 8.76 -31.00 -7.44
N ILE A 162 8.59 -29.87 -6.73
CA ILE A 162 9.36 -29.52 -5.53
C ILE A 162 8.50 -29.47 -4.25
N SER A 163 7.32 -30.10 -4.26
CA SER A 163 6.37 -30.12 -3.12
C SER A 163 5.77 -28.76 -2.75
N SER A 164 5.61 -27.87 -3.72
CA SER A 164 4.89 -26.59 -3.60
C SER A 164 5.30 -25.70 -2.41
N PRO A 165 6.60 -25.38 -2.25
CA PRO A 165 7.12 -24.69 -1.08
C PRO A 165 6.84 -23.19 -1.13
N PHE A 166 6.89 -22.55 0.03
CA PHE A 166 7.11 -21.11 0.09
C PHE A 166 8.52 -20.79 -0.39
N ARG A 167 8.62 -20.02 -1.48
CA ARG A 167 9.89 -19.53 -1.99
C ARG A 167 10.47 -18.48 -1.06
N GLU A 168 9.65 -17.54 -0.62
CA GLU A 168 10.09 -16.44 0.23
C GLU A 168 8.94 -15.91 1.08
N THR A 169 9.26 -15.51 2.30
CA THR A 169 8.38 -14.71 3.15
C THR A 169 9.20 -13.58 3.75
N ASN A 170 8.73 -12.34 3.65
CA ASN A 170 9.32 -11.19 4.32
C ASN A 170 8.42 -10.76 5.48
N TYR A 171 9.04 -10.53 6.63
CA TYR A 171 8.41 -10.09 7.87
C TYR A 171 8.93 -8.69 8.17
N GLU A 172 8.01 -7.73 8.32
CA GLU A 172 8.32 -6.33 8.57
C GLU A 172 7.51 -5.81 9.75
N PRO A 173 7.97 -6.03 10.99
CA PRO A 173 7.50 -5.27 12.13
C PRO A 173 8.00 -3.82 12.10
N GLU A 174 7.13 -2.89 12.45
CA GLU A 174 7.40 -1.46 12.56
C GLU A 174 6.81 -0.91 13.86
N ILE A 175 7.46 0.08 14.45
CA ILE A 175 6.86 0.96 15.47
C ILE A 175 6.97 2.37 14.95
N PHE A 176 5.85 3.09 14.95
CA PHE A 176 5.81 4.43 14.38
C PHE A 176 4.84 5.33 15.11
N TRP A 177 5.21 6.61 15.19
CA TRP A 177 4.33 7.70 15.55
C TRP A 177 3.77 8.32 14.27
N ILE A 178 2.49 8.67 14.29
CA ILE A 178 1.79 9.37 13.22
C ILE A 178 1.11 10.62 13.79
N ASN A 179 1.10 11.68 13.00
CA ASN A 179 0.35 12.91 13.26
C ASN A 179 -0.38 13.34 11.99
N PHE A 180 -1.70 13.51 12.08
CA PHE A 180 -2.48 14.21 11.05
C PHE A 180 -2.48 15.70 11.38
N LEU A 181 -2.22 16.54 10.39
CA LEU A 181 -2.10 17.97 10.63
C LEU A 181 -3.49 18.61 10.63
N ASP A 182 -3.77 19.43 11.64
CA ASP A 182 -4.96 20.31 11.60
C ASP A 182 -4.97 21.14 10.31
N ASP A 183 -6.17 21.46 9.80
CA ASP A 183 -6.40 22.30 8.61
C ASP A 183 -5.53 23.57 8.58
N GLU A 184 -5.30 24.19 9.74
CA GLU A 184 -4.50 25.42 9.87
C GLU A 184 -3.00 25.22 9.60
N ASN A 185 -2.50 23.98 9.73
CA ASN A 185 -1.11 23.60 9.58
C ASN A 185 -0.82 22.87 8.26
N VAL A 186 -1.84 22.59 7.45
CA VAL A 186 -1.70 22.02 6.10
C VAL A 186 -0.98 23.02 5.19
N LEU A 187 0.22 22.67 4.74
CA LEU A 187 1.07 23.55 3.93
C LEU A 187 0.62 23.61 2.46
N TRP A 188 0.03 22.52 1.96
CA TRP A 188 -0.53 22.36 0.63
C TRP A 188 -1.45 21.14 0.64
N GLY A 189 -2.44 21.10 -0.25
CA GLY A 189 -3.35 19.96 -0.28
C GLY A 189 -4.60 20.17 0.55
N ASP A 190 -5.38 19.09 0.61
CA ASP A 190 -6.61 18.98 1.38
C ASP A 190 -6.35 18.37 2.77
N GLU A 191 -5.31 17.52 2.91
CA GLU A 191 -4.94 16.83 4.15
C GLU A 191 -3.45 16.47 4.12
N MET A 192 -2.79 16.44 5.28
CA MET A 192 -1.37 16.07 5.42
C MET A 192 -1.12 15.25 6.69
N ALA A 193 -0.41 14.13 6.53
CA ALA A 193 0.06 13.32 7.66
C ALA A 193 1.57 13.16 7.65
N PHE A 194 2.14 13.12 8.85
CA PHE A 194 3.55 12.87 9.06
C PHE A 194 3.75 11.63 9.93
N VAL A 195 4.63 10.73 9.49
CA VAL A 195 4.97 9.50 10.21
C VAL A 195 6.47 9.48 10.49
N LEU A 196 6.85 9.11 11.71
CA LEU A 196 8.22 8.77 12.07
C LEU A 196 8.24 7.35 12.63
N GLY A 197 9.10 6.49 12.11
CA GLY A 197 9.11 5.10 12.53
C GLY A 197 10.44 4.40 12.42
N ILE A 198 10.49 3.24 13.06
CA ILE A 198 11.57 2.27 12.95
C ILE A 198 11.01 0.98 12.37
N SER A 199 11.77 0.34 11.50
CA SER A 199 11.38 -0.88 10.78
C SER A 199 12.50 -1.89 10.82
N HIS A 200 12.17 -3.12 11.19
CA HIS A 200 13.01 -4.28 10.95
C HIS A 200 12.35 -5.09 9.84
N GLN A 201 13.10 -5.44 8.79
CA GLN A 201 12.59 -6.32 7.74
C GLN A 201 13.55 -7.48 7.55
N SER A 202 13.06 -8.71 7.64
CA SER A 202 13.86 -9.92 7.41
C SER A 202 13.04 -11.00 6.74
N ASN A 203 13.71 -12.02 6.19
CA ASN A 203 13.04 -13.15 5.56
C ASN A 203 12.94 -14.42 6.42
N GLY A 204 13.46 -14.37 7.66
CA GLY A 204 13.41 -15.50 8.60
C GLY A 204 14.16 -16.75 8.13
N ARG A 205 15.03 -16.66 7.12
CA ARG A 205 15.82 -17.78 6.61
C ARG A 205 17.15 -17.90 7.38
N SER A 206 17.70 -19.10 7.42
CA SER A 206 19.08 -19.32 7.87
C SER A 206 20.09 -19.04 6.74
N GLN A 207 21.37 -18.96 7.09
CA GLN A 207 22.46 -18.80 6.12
C GLN A 207 22.48 -19.97 5.11
N PRO A 208 22.84 -19.73 3.84
CA PRO A 208 23.29 -18.45 3.25
C PRO A 208 22.15 -17.57 2.69
N ASN A 209 20.89 -17.97 2.89
CA ASN A 209 19.71 -17.32 2.33
C ASN A 209 19.07 -16.28 3.26
N SER A 210 19.63 -16.09 4.46
CA SER A 210 19.23 -15.03 5.38
C SER A 210 19.35 -13.67 4.71
N ARG A 211 18.31 -12.86 4.80
CA ARG A 211 18.30 -11.45 4.38
C ARG A 211 17.62 -10.63 5.45
N SER A 212 18.23 -9.51 5.79
CA SER A 212 17.69 -8.60 6.79
C SER A 212 18.29 -7.20 6.68
N TRP A 213 17.56 -6.22 7.21
CA TRP A 213 18.02 -4.85 7.39
C TRP A 213 17.12 -4.10 8.37
N ASN A 214 17.68 -3.06 8.97
CA ASN A 214 16.98 -2.20 9.92
C ASN A 214 16.96 -0.76 9.40
N ARG A 215 15.86 -0.04 9.61
CA ARG A 215 15.65 1.32 9.10
C ARG A 215 15.01 2.22 10.13
N ILE A 216 15.39 3.49 10.12
CA ILE A 216 14.59 4.60 10.63
C ILE A 216 14.03 5.33 9.41
N TYR A 217 12.76 5.72 9.44
CA TYR A 217 12.12 6.38 8.31
C TYR A 217 11.25 7.55 8.75
N ALA A 218 11.04 8.46 7.80
CA ALA A 218 9.96 9.43 7.84
C ALA A 218 9.00 9.11 6.69
N ASN A 219 7.71 9.39 6.84
CA ASN A 219 6.76 9.35 5.72
C ASN A 219 5.93 10.63 5.74
N PHE A 220 6.01 11.39 4.66
CA PHE A 220 5.19 12.56 4.42
C PHE A 220 4.06 12.13 3.49
N ILE A 221 2.83 12.21 3.95
CA ILE A 221 1.63 11.84 3.20
C ILE A 221 0.82 13.11 3.00
N TRP A 222 0.33 13.35 1.79
CA TRP A 222 -0.54 14.50 1.52
C TRP A 222 -1.57 14.17 0.45
N GLU A 223 -2.74 14.77 0.57
CA GLU A 223 -3.83 14.67 -0.40
C GLU A 223 -3.98 15.99 -1.17
N TYR A 224 -4.25 15.91 -2.46
CA TYR A 224 -4.62 17.05 -3.29
C TYR A 224 -5.62 16.63 -4.37
N ASP A 225 -6.84 17.16 -4.32
CA ASP A 225 -7.93 16.87 -5.27
C ASP A 225 -8.18 15.36 -5.43
N GLY A 226 -8.19 14.64 -4.30
CA GLY A 226 -8.38 13.19 -4.23
C GLY A 226 -7.18 12.34 -4.62
N PHE A 227 -6.07 12.94 -5.04
CA PHE A 227 -4.78 12.23 -5.18
C PHE A 227 -4.05 12.22 -3.86
N VAL A 228 -3.71 11.03 -3.37
CA VAL A 228 -2.87 10.88 -2.17
C VAL A 228 -1.47 10.51 -2.60
N PHE A 229 -0.49 11.25 -2.12
CA PHE A 229 0.92 11.01 -2.35
C PHE A 229 1.64 10.71 -1.04
N SER A 230 2.76 10.00 -1.15
CA SER A 230 3.63 9.67 -0.05
C SER A 230 5.09 9.75 -0.48
N PHE A 231 5.91 10.38 0.35
CA PHE A 231 7.37 10.35 0.26
C PHE A 231 7.94 9.75 1.53
N LYS A 232 8.48 8.53 1.44
CA LYS A 232 9.05 7.76 2.55
C LYS A 232 10.56 7.64 2.41
N PRO A 233 11.38 8.63 2.83
CA PRO A 233 12.81 8.46 2.94
C PRO A 233 13.17 7.60 4.16
N TRP A 234 14.27 6.85 4.08
CA TRP A 234 14.80 6.07 5.19
C TRP A 234 16.31 6.17 5.32
N TYR A 235 16.77 5.97 6.55
CA TYR A 235 18.16 5.72 6.88
C TYR A 235 18.31 4.26 7.30
N ARG A 236 19.14 3.52 6.56
CA ARG A 236 19.52 2.14 6.92
C ARG A 236 20.50 2.18 8.10
N LEU A 237 20.17 1.47 9.17
CA LEU A 237 21.08 1.30 10.30
C LEU A 237 22.26 0.40 9.88
N PRO A 238 23.52 0.81 10.09
CA PRO A 238 24.68 -0.01 9.79
C PRO A 238 24.70 -1.31 10.61
N GLU A 239 25.22 -2.37 9.99
CA GLU A 239 25.46 -3.67 10.61
C GLU A 239 26.93 -4.05 10.39
N ASP A 240 27.49 -4.88 11.28
CA ASP A 240 28.90 -5.28 11.19
C ASP A 240 29.16 -6.14 9.94
N ASP A 241 30.35 -6.06 9.36
CA ASP A 241 30.72 -6.91 8.23
C ASP A 241 30.72 -8.40 8.60
N LYS A 242 30.35 -9.24 7.63
CA LYS A 242 30.43 -10.69 7.78
C LYS A 242 31.85 -11.21 7.57
N PRO A 243 32.33 -12.14 8.43
CA PRO A 243 33.56 -12.88 8.17
C PRO A 243 33.48 -13.74 6.90
N ASP A 244 32.32 -14.37 6.65
CA ASP A 244 32.05 -15.21 5.48
C ASP A 244 30.52 -15.37 5.24
N GLU A 245 30.12 -15.90 4.09
CA GLU A 245 28.70 -16.03 3.69
C GLU A 245 27.88 -17.02 4.56
N THR A 246 28.54 -17.92 5.30
CA THR A 246 27.89 -18.89 6.20
C THR A 246 27.82 -18.39 7.64
N SER A 247 28.48 -17.26 7.95
CA SER A 247 28.43 -16.64 9.26
C SER A 247 27.02 -16.14 9.58
N ALA A 248 26.52 -16.55 10.75
CA ALA A 248 25.23 -16.13 11.27
C ALA A 248 25.22 -14.68 11.81
N LYS A 249 26.39 -14.07 12.00
CA LYS A 249 26.55 -12.69 12.47
C LYS A 249 27.09 -11.81 11.36
N GLY A 250 26.63 -10.56 11.34
CA GLY A 250 27.00 -9.52 10.38
C GLY A 250 25.97 -9.33 9.28
N ASP A 251 26.23 -8.36 8.42
CA ASP A 251 25.34 -7.85 7.38
C ASP A 251 25.01 -8.90 6.30
N ASP A 252 23.75 -9.32 6.21
CA ASP A 252 23.27 -10.29 5.23
C ASP A 252 23.30 -9.77 3.77
N ASN A 253 23.27 -8.45 3.59
CA ASN A 253 23.10 -7.79 2.30
C ASN A 253 23.68 -6.36 2.33
N PRO A 254 25.01 -6.21 2.39
CA PRO A 254 25.67 -4.90 2.57
C PRO A 254 25.42 -3.93 1.42
N ASP A 255 25.15 -4.44 0.22
CA ASP A 255 24.86 -3.65 -0.97
C ASP A 255 23.36 -3.42 -1.23
N ILE A 256 22.47 -3.73 -0.27
CA ILE A 256 21.01 -3.58 -0.42
C ILE A 256 20.59 -2.15 -0.81
N HIS A 257 21.28 -1.13 -0.31
CA HIS A 257 21.06 0.28 -0.63
C HIS A 257 21.23 0.59 -2.12
N LYS A 258 22.06 -0.18 -2.85
CA LYS A 258 22.24 0.00 -4.29
C LYS A 258 20.99 -0.34 -5.08
N TYR A 259 20.07 -1.14 -4.53
CA TYR A 259 18.87 -1.63 -5.23
C TYR A 259 17.59 -1.06 -4.64
N MET A 260 17.47 -1.08 -3.31
CA MET A 260 16.30 -0.54 -2.61
C MET A 260 16.31 0.99 -2.61
N GLY A 261 17.51 1.59 -2.67
CA GLY A 261 17.71 3.03 -2.58
C GLY A 261 17.52 3.57 -1.17
N TYR A 262 17.16 4.85 -1.11
CA TYR A 262 17.06 5.62 0.13
C TYR A 262 15.66 6.19 0.39
N PHE A 263 14.74 5.99 -0.56
CA PHE A 263 13.38 6.49 -0.46
C PHE A 263 12.42 5.71 -1.35
N GLU A 264 11.14 5.82 -1.01
CA GLU A 264 10.01 5.38 -1.80
C GLU A 264 9.07 6.57 -2.04
N LEU A 265 8.57 6.68 -3.26
CA LEU A 265 7.52 7.59 -3.64
C LEU A 265 6.29 6.77 -4.00
N SER A 266 5.15 7.10 -3.43
CA SER A 266 3.90 6.41 -3.71
C SER A 266 2.78 7.40 -4.03
N GLY A 267 1.84 6.98 -4.86
CA GLY A 267 0.68 7.77 -5.24
C GLY A 267 -0.54 6.88 -5.42
N ALA A 268 -1.71 7.34 -4.99
CA ALA A 268 -2.98 6.64 -5.14
C ALA A 268 -4.09 7.62 -5.55
N TYR A 269 -5.03 7.13 -6.35
CA TYR A 269 -6.19 7.91 -6.78
C TYR A 269 -7.42 7.03 -6.93
N ARG A 270 -8.53 7.48 -6.33
CA ARG A 270 -9.85 6.84 -6.45
C ARG A 270 -10.72 7.62 -7.42
N PHE A 271 -11.21 6.95 -8.47
CA PHE A 271 -12.00 7.56 -9.53
C PHE A 271 -13.37 6.90 -9.70
N SER A 272 -14.11 7.31 -10.74
CA SER A 272 -15.50 6.89 -10.99
C SER A 272 -15.71 5.38 -10.85
N ASN A 273 -16.85 5.01 -10.28
CA ASN A 273 -17.23 3.62 -9.96
C ASN A 273 -16.32 2.96 -8.92
N ASP A 274 -15.74 3.75 -8.01
CA ASP A 274 -14.97 3.24 -6.88
C ASP A 274 -13.74 2.42 -7.30
N HIS A 275 -13.15 2.72 -8.46
CA HIS A 275 -11.88 2.13 -8.86
C HIS A 275 -10.74 2.91 -8.20
N GLU A 276 -9.68 2.21 -7.84
CA GLU A 276 -8.48 2.82 -7.25
C GLU A 276 -7.25 2.36 -8.03
N VAL A 277 -6.40 3.32 -8.40
CA VAL A 277 -5.07 3.05 -8.98
C VAL A 277 -4.00 3.51 -8.00
N GLY A 278 -2.94 2.72 -7.92
CA GLY A 278 -1.76 3.01 -7.11
C GLY A 278 -0.49 2.89 -7.94
N MET A 279 0.52 3.67 -7.56
CA MET A 279 1.87 3.54 -8.06
C MET A 279 2.86 3.66 -6.92
N MET A 280 3.89 2.82 -6.93
CA MET A 280 5.08 2.98 -6.09
C MET A 280 6.32 3.08 -6.99
N LEU A 281 7.24 3.95 -6.61
CA LEU A 281 8.53 4.16 -7.23
C LEU A 281 9.64 4.11 -6.16
N ARG A 282 10.70 3.37 -6.45
CA ARG A 282 11.95 3.40 -5.66
C ARG A 282 13.14 3.68 -6.56
N ASN A 283 14.12 4.38 -6.01
CA ASN A 283 15.33 4.72 -6.74
C ASN A 283 16.54 4.87 -5.81
N ASN A 284 17.72 4.45 -6.27
CA ASN A 284 18.98 4.60 -5.52
C ASN A 284 19.66 5.97 -5.70
N ALA A 285 19.17 6.80 -6.63
CA ALA A 285 19.71 8.12 -6.99
C ALA A 285 21.23 8.12 -7.27
N GLY A 286 21.79 6.97 -7.71
CA GLY A 286 23.21 6.77 -7.97
C GLY A 286 23.57 6.71 -9.46
N GLY A 287 24.88 6.70 -9.77
CA GLY A 287 25.39 6.63 -11.15
C GLY A 287 25.01 5.34 -11.90
N ASP A 288 25.05 4.20 -11.21
CA ASP A 288 24.45 2.94 -11.67
C ASP A 288 23.00 2.87 -11.17
N ASN A 289 22.11 3.59 -11.86
CA ASN A 289 20.74 3.78 -11.41
C ASN A 289 19.96 2.46 -11.37
N ARG A 290 19.43 2.13 -10.19
CA ARG A 290 18.56 0.96 -9.96
C ARG A 290 17.34 1.42 -9.19
N GLY A 291 16.23 0.73 -9.42
CA GLY A 291 14.96 1.08 -8.81
C GLY A 291 13.88 0.05 -9.09
N ALA A 292 12.66 0.43 -8.74
CA ALA A 292 11.48 -0.36 -9.00
C ALA A 292 10.28 0.54 -9.27
N VAL A 293 9.36 0.03 -10.07
CA VAL A 293 8.00 0.54 -10.21
C VAL A 293 7.01 -0.57 -9.88
N GLN A 294 5.98 -0.23 -9.13
CA GLN A 294 4.80 -1.05 -8.95
C GLN A 294 3.57 -0.26 -9.40
N LEU A 295 2.68 -0.92 -10.11
CA LEU A 295 1.38 -0.39 -10.52
C LEU A 295 0.30 -1.31 -9.98
N ASP A 296 -0.70 -0.69 -9.38
CA ASP A 296 -1.76 -1.39 -8.66
C ASP A 296 -3.11 -0.90 -9.18
N TRP A 297 -4.05 -1.82 -9.38
CA TRP A 297 -5.42 -1.48 -9.76
C TRP A 297 -6.40 -2.34 -8.96
N SER A 298 -7.23 -1.70 -8.15
CA SER A 298 -8.34 -2.35 -7.46
C SER A 298 -9.70 -1.82 -7.92
N PHE A 299 -10.70 -2.69 -7.88
CA PHE A 299 -12.05 -2.40 -8.36
C PHE A 299 -13.09 -3.19 -7.55
N PRO A 300 -14.31 -2.65 -7.40
CA PRO A 300 -15.34 -3.28 -6.57
C PRO A 300 -15.82 -4.62 -7.16
N ILE A 301 -15.92 -5.66 -6.33
CA ILE A 301 -16.59 -6.93 -6.67
C ILE A 301 -17.84 -7.09 -5.80
N THR A 302 -17.67 -7.21 -4.49
CA THR A 302 -18.79 -7.40 -3.55
C THR A 302 -18.39 -7.07 -2.12
N GLY A 303 -19.20 -6.26 -1.43
CA GLY A 303 -18.95 -5.86 -0.04
C GLY A 303 -17.54 -5.34 0.15
N ARG A 304 -16.78 -6.00 1.04
CA ARG A 304 -15.37 -5.66 1.35
C ARG A 304 -14.36 -6.29 0.39
N VAL A 305 -14.78 -7.21 -0.48
CA VAL A 305 -13.88 -7.90 -1.42
C VAL A 305 -13.81 -7.12 -2.72
N ARG A 306 -12.57 -6.84 -3.13
CA ARG A 306 -12.23 -6.07 -4.32
C ARG A 306 -11.39 -6.90 -5.25
N GLY A 307 -11.60 -6.75 -6.54
CA GLY A 307 -10.71 -7.31 -7.56
C GLY A 307 -9.42 -6.54 -7.54
N TYR A 308 -8.30 -7.23 -7.78
CA TYR A 308 -6.98 -6.63 -7.66
C TYR A 308 -6.03 -7.14 -8.73
N ALA A 309 -5.36 -6.23 -9.42
CA ALA A 309 -4.27 -6.51 -10.33
C ALA A 309 -3.04 -5.70 -9.92
N GLN A 310 -1.88 -6.33 -9.99
CA GLN A 310 -0.59 -5.72 -9.65
C GLN A 310 0.44 -6.05 -10.72
N TYR A 311 1.20 -5.04 -11.14
CA TYR A 311 2.38 -5.20 -11.97
C TYR A 311 3.60 -4.63 -11.24
N PHE A 312 4.65 -5.44 -11.10
CA PHE A 312 5.92 -5.03 -10.53
C PHE A 312 7.03 -5.16 -11.58
N ASN A 313 7.91 -4.16 -11.65
CA ASN A 313 9.08 -4.17 -12.52
C ASN A 313 10.27 -3.47 -11.84
N GLY A 314 11.34 -4.21 -11.57
CA GLY A 314 12.59 -3.67 -11.03
C GLY A 314 13.21 -4.56 -9.95
N TYR A 315 13.92 -3.97 -9.01
CA TYR A 315 14.67 -4.69 -7.97
C TYR A 315 13.94 -4.70 -6.61
N GLY A 316 14.20 -5.74 -5.82
CA GLY A 316 13.71 -5.84 -4.44
C GLY A 316 12.21 -5.91 -4.28
N GLU A 317 11.56 -6.72 -5.13
CA GLU A 317 10.18 -7.16 -4.89
C GLU A 317 10.08 -7.92 -3.54
N SER A 318 11.10 -8.70 -3.24
CA SER A 318 11.30 -9.44 -2.00
C SER A 318 12.74 -9.29 -1.51
N LEU A 319 13.02 -9.61 -0.24
CA LEU A 319 14.38 -9.54 0.27
C LEU A 319 15.31 -10.55 -0.41
N ILE A 320 14.88 -11.77 -0.72
CA ILE A 320 15.75 -12.70 -1.45
C ILE A 320 16.06 -12.22 -2.89
N ASP A 321 15.16 -11.42 -3.46
CA ASP A 321 15.28 -10.82 -4.80
C ASP A 321 15.79 -9.37 -4.78
N TYR A 322 16.35 -8.87 -3.66
CA TYR A 322 16.78 -7.47 -3.55
C TYR A 322 17.73 -7.04 -4.67
N ASN A 323 18.60 -7.96 -5.13
CA ASN A 323 19.55 -7.74 -6.20
C ASN A 323 19.21 -8.46 -7.51
N ALA A 324 17.98 -8.93 -7.67
CA ALA A 324 17.47 -9.52 -8.90
C ALA A 324 16.43 -8.60 -9.55
N HIS A 325 16.49 -8.46 -10.87
CA HIS A 325 15.50 -7.68 -11.61
C HIS A 325 14.27 -8.55 -11.92
N ILE A 326 13.15 -8.23 -11.29
CA ILE A 326 11.90 -8.97 -11.40
C ILE A 326 10.90 -8.24 -12.28
N GLN A 327 10.17 -9.00 -13.09
CA GLN A 327 8.96 -8.54 -13.79
C GLN A 327 7.84 -9.50 -13.42
N ARG A 328 6.83 -9.01 -12.69
CA ARG A 328 5.71 -9.83 -12.21
C ARG A 328 4.38 -9.16 -12.54
N LEU A 329 3.43 -9.93 -13.05
CA LEU A 329 2.03 -9.55 -13.18
C LEU A 329 1.19 -10.51 -12.33
N GLY A 330 0.35 -10.00 -11.44
CA GLY A 330 -0.54 -10.81 -10.62
C GLY A 330 -1.97 -10.30 -10.62
N ILE A 331 -2.91 -11.23 -10.46
CA ILE A 331 -4.34 -10.98 -10.42
C ILE A 331 -4.94 -11.76 -9.24
N GLY A 332 -5.83 -11.12 -8.51
CA GLY A 332 -6.53 -11.73 -7.38
C GLY A 332 -7.51 -10.79 -6.72
N ILE A 333 -7.50 -10.77 -5.39
CA ILE A 333 -8.42 -9.99 -4.58
C ILE A 333 -7.69 -9.18 -3.50
N ALA A 334 -8.24 -8.03 -3.17
CA ALA A 334 -7.87 -7.21 -2.03
C ALA A 334 -9.04 -7.11 -1.05
N ILE A 335 -8.73 -6.99 0.24
CA ILE A 335 -9.68 -6.82 1.34
C ILE A 335 -9.66 -5.38 1.86
N THR A 336 -8.53 -4.71 1.71
CA THR A 336 -8.33 -3.30 2.07
C THR A 336 -7.68 -2.61 0.89
N ASP A 337 -8.03 -1.37 0.63
CA ASP A 337 -7.39 -0.49 -0.36
C ASP A 337 -6.37 0.45 0.31
N LEU A 338 -5.78 1.37 -0.45
CA LEU A 338 -4.88 2.41 0.09
C LEU A 338 -5.66 3.60 0.65
N LEU A 339 -6.85 3.90 0.09
CA LEU A 339 -7.70 5.05 0.42
C LEU A 339 -9.02 4.67 1.12
#